data_AF-A0A7V9G801-F1
#
_entry.id   AF-A0A7V9G801-F1
#
_cell.length_a   1.000
_cell.length_b   1.000
_cell.length_c   1.000
_cell.angle_alpha   90.00
_cell.angle_beta   90.00
_cell.angle_gamma   90.00
#
_symmetry.space_group_name_H-M   'P 1'
#
loop_
_entity.id
_entity.type
_entity.pdbx_description
1 polymer ?
#
loop_
_entity_poly.entity_id
_entity_poly.type
_entity_poly.pdbx_seq_one_letter_code
_entity_poly.pdbx_strand_id
1 'polypeptide(L)'
;MDARDLEGLLRHIAAAAVRREDLVVALRASDIRGAQRVAAVLERGDTLAQALTEDAPEPVLALLAGPRPPLEYAALLAAEELRARRVRHEVMRHRLAYPITSLVMIAAAMGWMVHRCGAPLDLRWLWTAVPGVVVLAGALILPWCHELVTARVPIVGTWSYHVARAGWYARAMLASRWRMTEDDIERYLGSDLARLAPVLGRADAEEHCARLAAYHRDVGDRHARWLARIVAAAITSLAAAVMLAVTMGLLGTYLQVLDRARNGG
;
A
#
# COMPACT_ATOMS: atom_id res chain seq x y z
N MET A 1 -15.82 -4.21 -11.83
CA MET A 1 -14.90 -5.37 -11.76
C MET A 1 -13.95 -5.17 -10.59
N ASP A 2 -13.52 -6.22 -9.87
CA ASP A 2 -12.56 -5.99 -8.78
C ASP A 2 -11.11 -5.87 -9.31
N ALA A 3 -10.17 -5.41 -8.47
CA ALA A 3 -8.80 -5.18 -8.90
C ALA A 3 -8.03 -6.47 -9.26
N ARG A 4 -8.45 -7.63 -8.72
CA ARG A 4 -7.84 -8.93 -9.02
C ARG A 4 -8.34 -9.45 -10.38
N ASP A 5 -9.63 -9.32 -10.65
CA ASP A 5 -10.23 -9.63 -11.94
C ASP A 5 -9.61 -8.77 -13.04
N LEU A 6 -9.44 -7.47 -12.80
CA LEU A 6 -8.81 -6.56 -13.75
C LEU A 6 -7.31 -6.88 -13.99
N GLU A 7 -6.56 -7.22 -12.93
CA GLU A 7 -5.17 -7.70 -13.07
C GLU A 7 -5.11 -8.99 -13.91
N GLY A 8 -6.02 -9.94 -13.65
CA GLY A 8 -6.11 -11.18 -14.42
C GLY A 8 -6.44 -10.95 -15.88
N LEU A 9 -7.40 -10.05 -16.14
CA LEU A 9 -7.80 -9.65 -17.49
C LEU A 9 -6.63 -9.04 -18.27
N LEU A 10 -5.87 -8.12 -17.67
CA LEU A 10 -4.72 -7.50 -18.32
C LEU A 10 -3.60 -8.49 -18.61
N ARG A 11 -3.37 -9.47 -17.73
CA ARG A 11 -2.42 -10.57 -18.02
C ARG A 11 -2.89 -11.46 -19.16
N HIS A 12 -4.18 -11.74 -19.24
CA HIS A 12 -4.76 -12.52 -20.35
C HIS A 12 -4.64 -11.76 -21.68
N ILE A 13 -4.94 -10.46 -21.67
CA ILE A 13 -4.73 -9.57 -22.83
C ILE A 13 -3.27 -9.60 -23.26
N ALA A 14 -2.34 -9.51 -22.30
CA ALA A 14 -0.92 -9.60 -22.61
C ALA A 14 -0.54 -10.93 -23.25
N ALA A 15 -1.01 -12.05 -22.70
CA ALA A 15 -0.74 -13.38 -23.24
C ALA A 15 -1.31 -13.57 -24.65
N ALA A 16 -2.53 -13.10 -24.91
CA ALA A 16 -3.15 -13.12 -26.23
C ALA A 16 -2.34 -12.27 -27.23
N ALA A 17 -1.88 -11.08 -26.81
CA ALA A 17 -1.04 -10.20 -27.62
C ALA A 17 0.31 -10.86 -27.98
N VAL A 18 0.97 -11.52 -27.03
CA VAL A 18 2.22 -12.27 -27.25
C VAL A 18 2.04 -13.36 -28.30
N ARG A 19 0.91 -14.08 -28.23
CA ARG A 19 0.57 -15.16 -29.18
C ARG A 19 0.02 -14.64 -30.50
N ARG A 20 -0.17 -13.32 -30.65
CA ARG A 20 -0.78 -12.66 -31.82
C ARG A 20 -2.18 -13.20 -32.13
N GLU A 21 -2.92 -13.56 -31.09
CA GLU A 21 -4.30 -14.00 -31.22
C GLU A 21 -5.23 -12.81 -31.46
N ASP A 22 -6.37 -13.06 -32.08
CA ASP A 22 -7.45 -12.07 -32.11
C ASP A 22 -7.93 -11.83 -30.66
N LEU A 23 -7.73 -10.61 -30.19
CA LEU A 23 -8.00 -10.25 -28.81
C LEU A 23 -9.50 -10.37 -28.47
N VAL A 24 -10.38 -10.05 -29.40
CA VAL A 24 -11.84 -10.15 -29.19
C VAL A 24 -12.22 -11.62 -29.02
N VAL A 25 -11.70 -12.51 -29.86
CA VAL A 25 -11.92 -13.96 -29.77
C VAL A 25 -11.35 -14.51 -28.47
N ALA A 26 -10.11 -14.15 -28.11
CA ALA A 26 -9.44 -14.61 -26.91
C ALA A 26 -10.16 -14.16 -25.61
N LEU A 27 -10.74 -12.95 -25.61
CA LEU A 27 -11.52 -12.44 -24.48
C LEU A 27 -12.89 -13.11 -24.35
N ARG A 28 -13.57 -13.38 -25.47
CA ARG A 28 -14.86 -14.11 -25.50
C ARG A 28 -14.74 -15.54 -25.01
N ALA A 29 -13.64 -16.20 -25.34
CA ALA A 29 -13.32 -17.55 -24.90
C ALA A 29 -12.82 -17.63 -23.46
N SER A 30 -12.63 -16.49 -22.78
CA SER A 30 -12.13 -16.46 -21.41
C SER A 30 -13.26 -16.43 -20.37
N ASP A 31 -13.02 -17.11 -19.26
CA ASP A 31 -13.93 -17.13 -18.11
C ASP A 31 -13.71 -15.93 -17.16
N ILE A 32 -12.89 -14.96 -17.57
CA ILE A 32 -12.50 -13.82 -16.75
C ILE A 32 -13.67 -12.83 -16.68
N ARG A 33 -14.04 -12.45 -15.46
CA ARG A 33 -15.12 -11.48 -15.24
C ARG A 33 -14.84 -10.18 -15.98
N GLY A 34 -15.83 -9.70 -16.74
CA GLY A 34 -15.71 -8.45 -17.52
C GLY A 34 -15.05 -8.59 -18.89
N ALA A 35 -14.45 -9.74 -19.22
CA ALA A 35 -13.80 -9.97 -20.51
C ALA A 35 -14.77 -9.86 -21.69
N GLN A 36 -15.97 -10.44 -21.57
CA GLN A 36 -17.00 -10.36 -22.63
C GLN A 36 -17.46 -8.93 -22.91
N ARG A 37 -17.61 -8.11 -21.86
CA ARG A 37 -17.97 -6.70 -22.00
C ARG A 37 -16.84 -5.92 -22.69
N VAL A 38 -15.58 -6.15 -22.28
CA VAL A 38 -14.42 -5.52 -22.94
C VAL A 38 -14.33 -5.96 -24.41
N ALA A 39 -14.53 -7.24 -24.71
CA ALA A 39 -14.57 -7.75 -26.08
C ALA A 39 -15.66 -7.07 -26.92
N ALA A 40 -16.87 -6.88 -26.37
CA ALA A 40 -17.97 -6.20 -27.04
C ALA A 40 -17.64 -4.73 -27.35
N VAL A 41 -16.95 -4.03 -26.44
CA VAL A 41 -16.52 -2.65 -26.66
C VAL A 41 -15.45 -2.59 -27.76
N LEU A 42 -14.44 -3.47 -27.71
CA LEU A 42 -13.39 -3.56 -28.72
C LEU A 42 -13.92 -3.92 -30.12
N GLU A 43 -14.94 -4.77 -30.22
CA GLU A 43 -15.58 -5.15 -31.50
C GLU A 43 -16.25 -3.95 -32.19
N ARG A 44 -16.67 -2.93 -31.44
CA ARG A 44 -17.20 -1.67 -32.00
C ARG A 44 -16.10 -0.72 -32.53
N GLY A 45 -14.83 -1.10 -32.40
CA GLY A 45 -13.67 -0.30 -32.80
C GLY A 45 -13.16 0.65 -31.73
N ASP A 46 -13.67 0.56 -30.50
CA ASP A 46 -13.18 1.34 -29.36
C ASP A 46 -11.78 0.85 -28.91
N THR A 47 -11.01 1.72 -28.28
CA THR A 47 -9.67 1.39 -27.74
C THR A 47 -9.76 0.59 -26.44
N LEU A 48 -8.69 -0.13 -26.09
CA LEU A 48 -8.64 -0.86 -24.83
C LEU A 48 -8.74 0.06 -23.60
N ALA A 49 -8.16 1.26 -23.66
CA ALA A 49 -8.30 2.25 -22.60
C ALA A 49 -9.78 2.65 -22.43
N GLN A 50 -10.49 2.93 -23.52
CA GLN A 50 -11.93 3.23 -23.47
C GLN A 50 -12.76 2.07 -22.90
N ALA A 51 -12.44 0.83 -23.28
CA ALA A 51 -13.12 -0.36 -22.78
C ALA A 51 -12.94 -0.60 -21.27
N LEU A 52 -11.90 -0.01 -20.67
CA LEU A 52 -11.55 -0.18 -19.27
C LEU A 52 -11.78 1.09 -18.44
N THR A 53 -12.24 2.21 -19.03
CA THR A 53 -12.36 3.51 -18.34
C THR A 53 -13.16 3.45 -17.04
N GLU A 54 -14.21 2.64 -16.98
CA GLU A 54 -15.07 2.54 -15.80
C GLU A 54 -14.47 1.66 -14.68
N ASP A 55 -13.52 0.78 -15.00
CA ASP A 55 -12.98 -0.20 -14.04
C ASP A 55 -11.52 0.04 -13.66
N ALA A 56 -10.74 0.68 -14.54
CA ALA A 56 -9.33 0.89 -14.35
C ALA A 56 -9.04 2.32 -13.85
N PRO A 57 -8.12 2.47 -12.88
CA PRO A 57 -7.71 3.80 -12.43
C PRO A 57 -6.93 4.53 -13.53
N GLU A 58 -6.98 5.85 -13.53
CA GLU A 58 -6.35 6.71 -14.54
C GLU A 58 -4.89 6.34 -14.89
N PRO A 59 -3.99 6.01 -13.94
CA PRO A 59 -2.62 5.63 -14.30
C PRO A 59 -2.51 4.30 -15.04
N VAL A 60 -3.49 3.41 -14.91
CA VAL A 60 -3.57 2.17 -15.70
C VAL A 60 -4.10 2.47 -17.10
N LEU A 61 -5.10 3.35 -17.21
CA LEU A 61 -5.62 3.80 -18.51
C LEU A 61 -4.56 4.51 -19.33
N ALA A 62 -3.75 5.37 -18.71
CA ALA A 62 -2.65 6.07 -19.35
C ALA A 62 -1.61 5.10 -19.95
N LEU A 63 -1.33 3.98 -19.28
CA LEU A 63 -0.43 2.94 -19.80
C LEU A 63 -0.99 2.25 -21.06
N LEU A 64 -2.32 2.19 -21.20
CA LEU A 64 -3.02 1.48 -22.28
C LEU A 64 -3.48 2.40 -23.43
N ALA A 65 -3.43 3.72 -23.24
CA ALA A 65 -3.94 4.71 -24.20
C ALA A 65 -2.97 4.99 -25.37
N GLY A 66 -1.72 4.53 -25.30
CA GLY A 66 -0.67 4.87 -26.26
C GLY A 66 -0.44 3.82 -27.36
N PRO A 67 0.05 4.24 -28.55
CA PRO A 67 0.50 3.32 -29.60
C PRO A 67 1.81 2.59 -29.24
N ARG A 68 2.51 3.07 -28.20
CA ARG A 68 3.70 2.46 -27.62
C ARG A 68 3.59 2.52 -26.09
N PRO A 69 4.06 1.51 -25.35
CA PRO A 69 4.68 0.26 -25.81
C PRO A 69 3.68 -0.70 -26.48
N PRO A 70 4.12 -1.79 -27.16
CA PRO A 70 3.21 -2.81 -27.68
C PRO A 70 2.27 -3.32 -26.59
N LEU A 71 1.06 -3.68 -27.00
CA LEU A 71 -0.04 -4.01 -26.11
C LEU A 71 0.34 -5.05 -25.04
N GLU A 72 1.12 -6.07 -25.40
CA GLU A 72 1.61 -7.09 -24.46
C GLU A 72 2.35 -6.49 -23.26
N TYR A 73 3.24 -5.54 -23.50
CA TYR A 73 4.02 -4.89 -22.45
C TYR A 73 3.17 -3.89 -21.69
N ALA A 74 2.38 -3.07 -22.40
CA ALA A 74 1.46 -2.11 -21.80
C ALA A 74 0.53 -2.80 -20.79
N ALA A 75 -0.06 -3.93 -21.20
CA ALA A 75 -0.96 -4.71 -20.36
C ALA A 75 -0.26 -5.40 -19.18
N LEU A 76 0.97 -5.93 -19.37
CA LEU A 76 1.75 -6.48 -18.24
C LEU A 76 2.08 -5.41 -17.20
N LEU A 77 2.46 -4.21 -17.63
CA LEU A 77 2.79 -3.10 -16.74
C LEU A 77 1.56 -2.56 -16.01
N ALA A 78 0.45 -2.43 -16.73
CA ALA A 78 -0.84 -2.12 -16.16
C ALA A 78 -1.23 -3.15 -15.07
N ALA A 79 -1.02 -4.45 -15.35
CA ALA A 79 -1.25 -5.52 -14.37
C ALA A 79 -0.29 -5.43 -13.17
N GLU A 80 0.98 -5.09 -13.37
CA GLU A 80 1.94 -4.87 -12.29
C GLU A 80 1.58 -3.66 -11.43
N GLU A 81 1.14 -2.55 -12.02
CA GLU A 81 0.68 -1.37 -11.29
C GLU A 81 -0.56 -1.69 -10.43
N LEU A 82 -1.52 -2.43 -10.98
CA LEU A 82 -2.68 -2.91 -10.22
C LEU A 82 -2.28 -3.87 -9.11
N ARG A 83 -1.36 -4.80 -9.38
CA ARG A 83 -0.82 -5.70 -8.36
C ARG A 83 -0.13 -4.90 -7.25
N ALA A 84 0.68 -3.91 -7.60
CA ALA A 84 1.36 -3.06 -6.63
C ALA A 84 0.36 -2.24 -5.80
N ARG A 85 -0.72 -1.75 -6.39
CA ARG A 85 -1.82 -1.08 -5.66
C ARG A 85 -2.56 -2.05 -4.74
N ARG A 86 -2.91 -3.24 -5.22
CA ARG A 86 -3.58 -4.26 -4.41
C ARG A 86 -2.70 -4.69 -3.25
N VAL A 87 -1.42 -5.01 -3.51
CA VAL A 87 -0.46 -5.37 -2.46
C VAL A 87 -0.30 -4.22 -1.48
N ARG A 88 -0.20 -2.96 -1.94
CA ARG A 88 -0.20 -1.79 -1.04
C ARG A 88 -1.43 -1.78 -0.14
N HIS A 89 -2.63 -1.97 -0.69
CA HIS A 89 -3.88 -1.99 0.08
C HIS A 89 -4.02 -3.22 0.98
N GLU A 90 -3.62 -4.41 0.54
CA GLU A 90 -3.67 -5.65 1.32
C GLU A 90 -2.66 -5.60 2.46
N VAL A 91 -1.42 -5.18 2.19
CA VAL A 91 -0.39 -4.96 3.18
C VAL A 91 -0.85 -3.90 4.17
N MET A 92 -1.45 -2.80 3.71
CA MET A 92 -2.04 -1.81 4.59
C MET A 92 -3.13 -2.45 5.46
N ARG A 93 -4.11 -3.11 4.84
CA ARG A 93 -5.24 -3.71 5.54
C ARG A 93 -4.80 -4.75 6.56
N HIS A 94 -3.90 -5.67 6.22
CA HIS A 94 -3.37 -6.66 7.16
C HIS A 94 -2.53 -6.02 8.26
N ARG A 95 -1.66 -5.07 7.91
CA ARG A 95 -0.81 -4.38 8.90
C ARG A 95 -1.59 -3.41 9.78
N LEU A 96 -2.76 -2.95 9.36
CA LEU A 96 -3.66 -2.11 10.15
C LEU A 96 -4.71 -2.93 10.91
N ALA A 97 -5.16 -4.06 10.37
CA ALA A 97 -6.15 -4.92 11.03
C ALA A 97 -5.64 -5.38 12.39
N TYR A 98 -4.41 -5.91 12.47
CA TYR A 98 -3.86 -6.37 13.75
C TYR A 98 -3.74 -5.26 14.82
N PRO A 99 -3.16 -4.07 14.58
CA PRO A 99 -3.13 -2.98 15.56
C PRO A 99 -4.52 -2.47 15.91
N ILE A 100 -5.43 -2.33 14.95
CA ILE A 100 -6.80 -1.85 15.23
C ILE A 100 -7.52 -2.87 16.12
N THR A 101 -7.51 -4.15 15.76
CA THR A 101 -8.12 -5.21 16.57
C THR A 101 -7.46 -5.28 17.95
N SER A 102 -6.13 -5.16 18.03
CA SER A 102 -5.41 -5.15 19.31
C SER A 102 -5.78 -3.95 20.17
N LEU A 103 -5.87 -2.74 19.60
CA LEU A 103 -6.32 -1.54 20.30
C LEU A 103 -7.76 -1.69 20.80
N VAL A 104 -8.66 -2.22 19.98
CA VAL A 104 -10.05 -2.48 20.37
C VAL A 104 -10.11 -3.47 21.52
N MET A 105 -9.32 -4.55 21.47
CA MET A 105 -9.24 -5.54 22.56
C MET A 105 -8.67 -4.93 23.85
N ILE A 106 -7.61 -4.11 23.74
CA ILE A 106 -7.01 -3.40 24.87
C ILE A 106 -8.02 -2.43 25.50
N ALA A 107 -8.70 -1.61 24.68
CA ALA A 107 -9.71 -0.66 25.13
C ALA A 107 -10.90 -1.38 25.78
N ALA A 108 -11.36 -2.49 25.19
CA ALA A 108 -12.43 -3.32 25.73
C ALA A 108 -12.03 -3.96 27.07
N ALA A 109 -10.80 -4.47 27.19
CA ALA A 109 -10.28 -5.01 28.44
C ALA A 109 -10.18 -3.94 29.53
N MET A 110 -9.68 -2.74 29.19
CA MET A 110 -9.65 -1.60 30.12
C MET A 110 -11.07 -1.20 30.56
N GLY A 111 -12.02 -1.08 29.63
CA GLY A 111 -13.41 -0.73 29.93
C GLY A 111 -14.08 -1.77 30.83
N TRP A 112 -13.88 -3.06 30.54
CA TRP A 112 -14.37 -4.15 31.37
C TRP A 112 -13.79 -4.09 32.78
N MET A 113 -12.50 -3.83 32.92
CA MET A 113 -11.83 -3.76 34.22
C MET A 113 -12.27 -2.57 35.07
N VAL A 114 -12.43 -1.39 34.48
CA VAL A 114 -12.98 -0.23 35.20
C VAL A 114 -14.40 -0.55 35.69
N HIS A 115 -15.22 -1.15 34.83
CA HIS A 115 -16.61 -1.42 35.15
C HIS A 115 -16.79 -2.55 36.17
N ARG A 116 -16.03 -3.64 36.08
CA ARG A 116 -16.18 -4.82 36.93
C ARG A 116 -15.32 -4.83 38.18
N CYS A 117 -14.10 -4.30 38.11
CA CYS A 117 -13.16 -4.34 39.23
C CYS A 117 -13.14 -3.03 40.02
N GLY A 118 -13.86 -1.99 39.57
CA GLY A 118 -13.84 -0.67 40.19
C GLY A 118 -12.45 -0.04 40.22
N ALA A 119 -11.54 -0.50 39.35
CA ALA A 119 -10.16 -0.06 39.33
C ALA A 119 -10.10 1.39 38.83
N PRO A 120 -9.64 2.35 39.66
CA PRO A 120 -9.48 3.72 39.20
C PRO A 120 -8.32 3.74 38.21
N LEU A 121 -8.61 4.01 36.93
CA LEU A 121 -7.57 4.35 35.96
C LEU A 121 -7.04 5.74 36.33
N ASP A 122 -5.96 5.77 37.10
CA ASP A 122 -5.26 7.02 37.38
C ASP A 122 -4.71 7.59 36.06
N LEU A 123 -5.09 8.82 35.74
CA LEU A 123 -4.76 9.54 34.51
C LEU A 123 -3.23 9.61 34.27
N ARG A 124 -2.44 9.46 35.34
CA ARG A 124 -0.96 9.38 35.29
C ARG A 124 -0.46 8.20 34.48
N TRP A 125 -1.18 7.06 34.46
CA TRP A 125 -0.83 5.90 33.65
C TRP A 125 -1.12 6.12 32.16
N LEU A 126 -2.11 6.95 31.85
CA LEU A 126 -2.40 7.34 30.47
C LEU A 126 -1.17 7.98 29.81
N TRP A 127 -0.44 8.83 30.55
CA TRP A 127 0.78 9.47 30.08
C TRP A 127 1.92 8.49 29.74
N THR A 128 1.99 7.33 30.40
CA THR A 128 2.96 6.28 30.03
C THR A 128 2.56 5.52 28.76
N ALA A 129 1.26 5.50 28.44
CA ALA A 129 0.72 4.91 27.21
C ALA A 129 0.77 5.87 26.01
N VAL A 130 0.84 7.19 26.24
CA VAL A 130 0.88 8.24 25.20
C VAL A 130 1.97 7.98 24.14
N PRO A 131 3.24 7.66 24.47
CA PRO A 131 4.25 7.39 23.44
C PRO A 131 3.87 6.23 22.53
N GLY A 132 3.30 5.15 23.09
CA GLY A 132 2.82 4.00 22.33
C GLY A 132 1.65 4.37 21.41
N VAL A 133 0.70 5.14 21.91
CA VAL A 133 -0.46 5.63 21.15
C VAL A 133 -0.04 6.59 20.03
N VAL A 134 0.92 7.49 20.29
CA VAL A 134 1.46 8.42 19.28
C VAL A 134 2.21 7.67 18.19
N VAL A 135 3.02 6.67 18.55
CA VAL A 135 3.70 5.80 17.57
C VAL A 135 2.69 5.01 16.74
N LEU A 136 1.63 4.49 17.37
CA LEU A 136 0.58 3.76 16.67
C LEU A 136 -0.23 4.65 15.73
N ALA A 137 -0.69 5.80 16.21
CA ALA A 137 -1.45 6.78 15.45
C ALA A 137 -0.61 7.31 14.29
N GLY A 138 0.68 7.60 14.53
CA GLY A 138 1.65 7.92 13.49
C GLY A 138 1.68 6.83 12.43
N ALA A 139 1.92 5.57 12.80
CA ALA A 139 2.01 4.47 11.86
C ALA A 139 0.69 4.17 11.11
N LEU A 140 -0.47 4.46 11.70
CA LEU A 140 -1.80 4.31 11.13
C LEU A 140 -2.16 5.41 10.12
N ILE A 141 -1.80 6.66 10.44
CA ILE A 141 -2.16 7.86 9.67
C ILE A 141 -1.14 8.12 8.54
N LEU A 142 0.13 7.79 8.77
CA LEU A 142 1.23 8.05 7.83
C LEU A 142 1.03 7.56 6.39
N PRO A 143 0.42 6.39 6.16
CA PRO A 143 0.19 5.92 4.81
C PRO A 143 -0.84 6.75 4.03
N TRP A 144 -1.72 7.46 4.74
CA TRP A 144 -2.79 8.27 4.16
C TRP A 144 -2.37 9.73 3.99
N CYS A 145 -1.48 10.23 4.85
CA CYS A 145 -0.93 11.60 4.77
C CYS A 145 0.37 11.67 3.93
N HIS A 146 0.40 10.94 2.81
CA HIS A 146 1.57 10.73 1.97
C HIS A 146 2.29 12.02 1.58
N GLU A 147 1.57 13.03 1.08
CA GLU A 147 2.17 14.29 0.61
C GLU A 147 2.60 15.22 1.74
N LEU A 148 1.84 15.25 2.84
CA LEU A 148 2.11 16.15 3.98
C LEU A 148 3.25 15.65 4.86
N VAL A 149 3.38 14.34 5.04
CA VAL A 149 4.36 13.76 5.97
C VAL A 149 5.71 13.51 5.30
N THR A 150 5.75 13.09 4.02
CA THR A 150 7.03 12.93 3.30
C THR A 150 7.82 14.24 3.19
N ALA A 151 7.13 15.38 3.11
CA ALA A 151 7.75 16.71 3.08
C ALA A 151 8.39 17.12 4.43
N ARG A 152 7.95 16.57 5.57
CA ARG A 152 8.37 17.02 6.91
C ARG A 152 9.08 15.97 7.74
N VAL A 153 8.89 14.68 7.47
CA VAL A 153 9.51 13.57 8.23
C VAL A 153 10.07 12.53 7.24
N PRO A 154 11.31 12.70 6.78
CA PRO A 154 11.89 11.88 5.72
C PRO A 154 12.04 10.40 6.09
N ILE A 155 12.06 10.05 7.37
CA ILE A 155 12.29 8.67 7.85
C ILE A 155 11.04 7.80 7.69
N VAL A 156 9.84 8.35 7.84
CA VAL A 156 8.62 7.54 8.02
C VAL A 156 7.81 7.39 6.71
N GLY A 157 8.04 8.27 5.72
CA GLY A 157 7.49 8.15 4.35
C GLY A 157 8.38 7.40 3.35
N THR A 158 9.44 6.75 3.82
CA THR A 158 10.47 6.09 2.98
C THR A 158 9.90 4.97 2.12
N TRP A 159 9.05 4.10 2.66
CA TRP A 159 8.52 2.97 1.90
C TRP A 159 7.73 3.39 0.66
N SER A 160 6.73 4.27 0.82
CA SER A 160 5.89 4.73 -0.28
C SER A 160 6.69 5.52 -1.31
N TYR A 161 7.67 6.31 -0.85
CA TYR A 161 8.63 7.00 -1.71
C TYR A 161 9.42 6.02 -2.60
N HIS A 162 9.94 4.94 -2.02
CA HIS A 162 10.69 3.93 -2.78
C HIS A 162 9.78 3.17 -3.75
N VAL A 163 8.53 2.88 -3.39
CA VAL A 163 7.56 2.24 -4.30
C VAL A 163 7.22 3.17 -5.48
N ALA A 164 6.98 4.47 -5.23
CA ALA A 164 6.71 5.44 -6.28
C ALA A 164 7.91 5.58 -7.24
N ARG A 165 9.13 5.74 -6.71
CA ARG A 165 10.37 5.79 -7.48
C ARG A 165 10.57 4.54 -8.34
N ALA A 166 10.28 3.36 -7.80
CA ALA A 166 10.38 2.12 -8.57
C ALA A 166 9.45 2.15 -9.81
N GLY A 167 8.22 2.62 -9.64
CA GLY A 167 7.27 2.80 -10.74
C GLY A 167 7.76 3.82 -11.78
N TRP A 168 8.27 4.96 -11.33
CA TRP A 168 8.84 5.99 -12.21
C TRP A 168 9.98 5.46 -13.07
N TYR A 169 10.94 4.76 -12.47
CA TYR A 169 12.06 4.18 -13.20
C TYR A 169 11.65 3.02 -14.10
N ALA A 170 10.66 2.21 -13.71
CA ALA A 170 10.11 1.19 -14.59
C ALA A 170 9.47 1.82 -15.85
N ARG A 171 8.69 2.90 -15.68
CA ARG A 171 8.15 3.68 -16.80
C ARG A 171 9.24 4.31 -17.67
N ALA A 172 10.26 4.92 -17.05
CA ALA A 172 11.38 5.52 -17.77
C ALA A 172 12.21 4.50 -18.58
N MET A 173 12.46 3.32 -18.00
CA MET A 173 13.11 2.20 -18.68
C MET A 173 12.41 1.86 -19.98
N LEU A 174 11.07 1.80 -19.95
CA LEU A 174 10.26 1.49 -21.14
C LEU A 174 10.28 2.63 -22.14
N ALA A 175 10.12 3.87 -21.69
CA ALA A 175 10.21 5.04 -22.55
C ALA A 175 11.54 5.04 -23.35
N SER A 176 12.64 4.69 -22.69
CA SER A 176 13.96 4.51 -23.30
C SER A 176 14.01 3.33 -24.28
N ARG A 177 13.60 2.12 -23.84
CA ARG A 177 13.60 0.90 -24.66
C ARG A 177 12.81 1.07 -25.96
N TRP A 178 11.67 1.74 -25.90
CA TRP A 178 10.77 1.97 -27.02
C TRP A 178 11.08 3.22 -27.84
N ARG A 179 12.13 3.96 -27.46
CA ARG A 179 12.57 5.20 -28.13
C ARG A 179 11.38 6.13 -28.38
N MET A 180 10.60 6.36 -27.32
CA MET A 180 9.44 7.25 -27.39
C MET A 180 9.90 8.66 -27.80
N THR A 181 9.07 9.36 -28.58
CA THR A 181 9.31 10.77 -28.89
C THR A 181 9.10 11.62 -27.64
N GLU A 182 9.60 12.86 -27.64
CA GLU A 182 9.44 13.76 -26.50
C GLU A 182 7.97 13.97 -26.12
N ASP A 183 7.10 14.20 -27.10
CA ASP A 183 5.65 14.37 -26.91
C ASP A 183 4.96 13.11 -26.32
N ASP A 184 5.45 11.92 -26.67
CA ASP A 184 4.93 10.65 -26.15
C ASP A 184 5.45 10.40 -24.73
N ILE A 185 6.72 10.74 -24.47
CA ILE A 185 7.32 10.66 -23.14
C ILE A 185 6.62 11.61 -22.18
N GLU A 186 6.30 12.84 -22.59
CA GLU A 186 5.59 13.80 -21.76
C GLU A 186 4.18 13.30 -21.39
N ARG A 187 3.43 12.76 -22.36
CA ARG A 187 2.13 12.15 -22.09
C ARG A 187 2.21 10.91 -21.19
N TYR A 188 3.28 10.12 -21.33
CA TYR A 188 3.46 8.86 -20.60
C TYR A 188 4.04 9.01 -19.19
N LEU A 189 4.98 9.94 -18.98
CA LEU A 189 5.63 10.21 -17.70
C LEU A 189 5.01 11.40 -16.95
N GLY A 190 4.33 12.30 -17.64
CA GLY A 190 3.67 13.48 -17.07
C GLY A 190 4.64 14.33 -16.25
N SER A 191 4.22 14.70 -15.04
CA SER A 191 5.00 15.52 -14.11
C SER A 191 6.31 14.87 -13.64
N ASP A 192 6.50 13.57 -13.85
CA ASP A 192 7.74 12.87 -13.49
C ASP A 192 8.86 13.11 -14.51
N LEU A 193 8.54 13.56 -15.73
CA LEU A 193 9.51 13.75 -16.83
C LEU A 193 10.65 14.68 -16.43
N ALA A 194 10.36 15.84 -15.82
CA ALA A 194 11.39 16.80 -15.42
C ALA A 194 12.43 16.19 -14.47
N ARG A 195 12.04 15.22 -13.64
CA ARG A 195 12.93 14.51 -12.72
C ARG A 195 13.70 13.37 -13.38
N LEU A 196 13.12 12.76 -14.42
CA LEU A 196 13.66 11.60 -15.12
C LEU A 196 14.51 11.97 -16.34
N ALA A 197 14.36 13.18 -16.88
CA ALA A 197 15.07 13.65 -18.08
C ALA A 197 16.60 13.45 -18.02
N PRO A 198 17.32 13.75 -16.91
CA PRO A 198 18.76 13.50 -16.83
C PRO A 198 19.14 12.02 -16.93
N VAL A 199 18.25 11.12 -16.49
CA VAL A 199 18.47 9.68 -16.54
C VAL A 199 18.17 9.13 -17.93
N LEU A 200 17.11 9.65 -18.57
CA LEU A 200 16.72 9.28 -19.94
C LEU A 200 17.74 9.74 -20.99
N GLY A 201 18.47 10.83 -20.76
CA GLY A 201 19.53 11.31 -21.65
C GLY A 201 20.80 10.46 -21.68
N ARG A 202 20.88 9.39 -20.88
CA ARG A 202 22.06 8.50 -20.83
C ARG A 202 22.03 7.46 -21.95
N ALA A 203 23.20 7.08 -22.46
CA ALA A 203 23.32 6.00 -23.43
C ALA A 203 22.87 4.63 -22.86
N ASP A 204 23.02 4.43 -21.55
CA ASP A 204 22.60 3.23 -20.82
C ASP A 204 21.25 3.39 -20.09
N ALA A 205 20.40 4.33 -20.51
CA ALA A 205 19.19 4.73 -19.79
C ALA A 205 18.24 3.57 -19.47
N GLU A 206 18.04 2.62 -20.38
CA GLU A 206 17.22 1.42 -20.14
C GLU A 206 17.77 0.61 -18.96
N GLU A 207 19.03 0.16 -19.06
CA GLU A 207 19.66 -0.68 -18.04
C GLU A 207 19.79 0.05 -16.70
N HIS A 208 20.12 1.34 -16.74
CA HIS A 208 20.23 2.18 -15.56
C HIS A 208 18.88 2.32 -14.85
N CYS A 209 17.81 2.63 -15.58
CA CYS A 209 16.46 2.69 -15.03
C CYS A 209 16.01 1.33 -14.49
N ALA A 210 16.34 0.22 -15.16
CA ALA A 210 16.01 -1.13 -14.69
C ALA A 210 16.66 -1.42 -13.32
N ARG A 211 17.96 -1.12 -13.18
CA ARG A 211 18.71 -1.28 -11.92
C ARG A 211 18.13 -0.39 -10.82
N LEU A 212 17.81 0.87 -11.11
CA LEU A 212 17.19 1.77 -10.14
C LEU A 212 15.80 1.29 -9.72
N ALA A 213 14.97 0.83 -10.65
CA ALA A 213 13.66 0.28 -10.35
C ALA A 213 13.76 -0.95 -9.44
N ALA A 214 14.73 -1.85 -9.68
CA ALA A 214 14.99 -3.00 -8.82
C ALA A 214 15.48 -2.58 -7.42
N TYR A 215 16.47 -1.69 -7.35
CA TYR A 215 16.97 -1.14 -6.09
C TYR A 215 15.87 -0.52 -5.24
N HIS A 216 15.03 0.34 -5.84
CA HIS A 216 13.94 0.98 -5.14
C HIS A 216 12.86 -0.01 -4.68
N ARG A 217 12.58 -1.08 -5.44
CA ARG A 217 11.71 -2.18 -4.99
C ARG A 217 12.27 -2.87 -3.75
N ASP A 218 13.53 -3.28 -3.79
CA ASP A 218 14.17 -3.99 -2.66
C ASP A 218 14.28 -3.12 -1.41
N VAL A 219 14.58 -1.83 -1.58
CA VAL A 219 14.60 -0.88 -0.46
C VAL A 219 13.19 -0.65 0.08
N GLY A 220 12.19 -0.50 -0.79
CA GLY A 220 10.79 -0.41 -0.43
C GLY A 220 10.36 -1.60 0.42
N ASP A 221 10.62 -2.82 -0.03
CA ASP A 221 10.27 -4.04 0.68
C ASP A 221 10.95 -4.15 2.04
N ARG A 222 12.23 -3.77 2.13
CA ARG A 222 12.95 -3.69 3.42
C ARG A 222 12.30 -2.70 4.38
N HIS A 223 11.97 -1.50 3.92
CA HIS A 223 11.32 -0.48 4.76
C HIS A 223 9.91 -0.89 5.17
N ALA A 224 9.17 -1.54 4.27
CA ALA A 224 7.87 -2.09 4.58
C ALA A 224 7.99 -3.11 5.74
N ARG A 225 8.94 -4.06 5.66
CA ARG A 225 9.16 -5.04 6.73
C ARG A 225 9.58 -4.38 8.05
N TRP A 226 10.44 -3.36 7.99
CA TRP A 226 10.84 -2.60 9.18
C TRP A 226 9.66 -1.89 9.84
N LEU A 227 8.84 -1.18 9.07
CA LEU A 227 7.64 -0.52 9.57
C LEU A 227 6.70 -1.52 10.24
N ALA A 228 6.51 -2.70 9.65
CA ALA A 228 5.68 -3.76 10.24
C ALA A 228 6.20 -4.22 11.61
N ARG A 229 7.53 -4.36 11.76
CA ARG A 229 8.16 -4.72 13.05
C ARG A 229 8.01 -3.62 14.09
N ILE A 230 8.21 -2.35 13.70
CA ILE A 230 8.04 -1.20 14.59
C ILE A 230 6.60 -1.13 15.11
N VAL A 231 5.61 -1.30 14.21
CA VAL A 231 4.20 -1.34 14.58
C VAL A 231 3.92 -2.49 15.54
N ALA A 232 4.38 -3.71 15.24
CA ALA A 232 4.21 -4.86 16.12
C ALA A 232 4.82 -4.63 17.52
N ALA A 233 6.03 -4.05 17.59
CA ALA A 233 6.69 -3.70 18.84
C ALA A 233 5.89 -2.65 19.63
N ALA A 234 5.39 -1.61 18.97
CA ALA A 234 4.58 -0.57 19.61
C ALA A 234 3.28 -1.11 20.21
N ILE A 235 2.56 -1.98 19.48
CA ILE A 235 1.36 -2.66 19.99
C ILE A 235 1.72 -3.49 21.23
N THR A 236 2.80 -4.27 21.17
CA THR A 236 3.21 -5.18 22.24
C THR A 236 3.59 -4.40 23.50
N SER A 237 4.35 -3.31 23.35
CA SER A 237 4.72 -2.43 24.45
C SER A 237 3.50 -1.75 25.07
N LEU A 238 2.53 -1.31 24.26
CA LEU A 238 1.28 -0.73 24.76
C LEU A 238 0.47 -1.78 25.54
N ALA A 239 0.35 -2.99 25.03
CA ALA A 239 -0.34 -4.10 25.71
C ALA A 239 0.33 -4.43 27.05
N ALA A 240 1.66 -4.49 27.09
CA ALA A 240 2.43 -4.75 28.31
C ALA A 240 2.26 -3.62 29.34
N ALA A 241 2.29 -2.36 28.91
CA ALA A 241 2.06 -1.21 29.79
C ALA A 241 0.65 -1.23 30.41
N VAL A 242 -0.37 -1.57 29.62
CA VAL A 242 -1.75 -1.71 30.10
C VAL A 242 -1.85 -2.85 31.12
N MET A 243 -1.29 -4.02 30.81
CA MET A 243 -1.27 -5.16 31.74
C MET A 243 -0.58 -4.81 33.07
N LEU A 244 0.57 -4.13 33.02
CA LEU A 244 1.30 -3.68 34.21
C LEU A 244 0.47 -2.71 35.07
N ALA A 245 -0.13 -1.69 34.45
CA ALA A 245 -0.98 -0.72 35.15
C ALA A 245 -2.18 -1.41 35.84
N VAL A 246 -2.78 -2.36 35.14
CA VAL A 246 -3.86 -3.22 35.65
C VAL A 246 -3.42 -4.01 36.88
N THR A 247 -2.31 -4.74 36.80
CA THR A 247 -1.82 -5.56 37.92
C THR A 247 -1.45 -4.70 39.13
N MET A 248 -0.83 -3.54 38.92
CA MET A 248 -0.48 -2.62 40.00
C MET A 248 -1.72 -2.03 40.66
N GLY A 249 -2.76 -1.68 39.88
CA GLY A 249 -4.04 -1.21 40.40
C GLY A 249 -4.71 -2.25 41.30
N LEU A 250 -4.82 -3.51 40.83
CA LEU A 250 -5.41 -4.60 41.60
C LEU A 250 -4.64 -4.89 42.89
N LEU A 251 -3.29 -4.90 42.82
CA LEU A 251 -2.45 -5.11 44.00
C LEU A 251 -2.64 -3.99 45.03
N GLY A 252 -2.71 -2.73 44.59
CA GLY A 252 -2.98 -1.59 45.46
C GLY A 252 -4.33 -1.71 46.16
N THR A 253 -5.39 -2.11 45.45
CA THR A 253 -6.71 -2.33 46.05
C THR A 253 -6.68 -3.48 47.07
N TYR A 254 -6.01 -4.59 46.76
CA TYR A 254 -5.87 -5.72 47.67
C TYR A 254 -5.14 -5.35 48.96
N LEU A 255 -4.02 -4.62 48.85
CA LEU A 255 -3.26 -4.14 50.01
C LEU A 255 -4.07 -3.19 50.89
N GLN A 256 -4.89 -2.31 50.30
CA GLN A 256 -5.78 -1.44 51.06
C GLN A 256 -6.86 -2.21 51.83
N VAL A 257 -7.40 -3.29 51.25
CA VAL A 257 -8.37 -4.15 51.93
C VAL A 257 -7.72 -4.86 53.12
N LEU A 258 -6.51 -5.39 52.95
CA LEU A 258 -5.74 -6.03 54.03
C LEU A 258 -5.41 -5.05 55.17
N ASP A 259 -5.00 -3.83 54.85
CA ASP A 259 -4.65 -2.82 55.86
C ASP A 259 -5.87 -2.36 56.66
N ARG A 260 -7.03 -2.19 56.01
CA ARG A 260 -8.30 -1.92 56.70
C ARG A 260 -8.73 -3.06 57.61
N ALA A 261 -8.57 -4.32 57.17
CA ALA A 261 -8.89 -5.48 57.99
C ALA A 261 -7.96 -5.60 59.21
N ARG A 262 -6.72 -5.10 59.11
CA ARG A 262 -5.72 -5.13 60.20
C ARG A 262 -5.89 -3.99 61.21
N ASN A 263 -6.29 -2.80 60.77
CA ASN A 263 -6.38 -1.60 61.61
C ASN A 263 -7.81 -1.27 62.07
N GLY A 264 -8.83 -1.95 61.51
CA GLY A 264 -10.24 -1.78 61.86
C GLY A 264 -10.83 -2.91 62.74
N GLY A 265 -9.98 -3.76 63.31
CA GLY A 265 -10.34 -4.83 64.26
C GLY A 265 -9.84 -4.52 65.66
#